data_AF-A0A158KX45-F1
#
_entry.id   AF-A0A158KX45-F1
#
_cell.length_a   1.000
_cell.length_b   1.000
_cell.length_c   1.000
_cell.angle_alpha   90.00
_cell.angle_beta   90.00
_cell.angle_gamma   90.00
#
_symmetry.space_group_name_H-M   'P 1'
#
loop_
_entity.id
_entity.type
_entity.pdbx_description
1 polymer ?
#
loop_
_entity_poly.entity_id
_entity_poly.type
_entity_poly.pdbx_seq_one_letter_code
_entity_poly.pdbx_strand_id
1 'polypeptide(L)'
;MKVNFVKALYPETLDQLADRWTAVMNQVNRQIGRYPDRLYIEVAELIDQTEHLIEPDPFEQDVLTTARKLSEDGNLKMALFRLHEVVEARLEG
;
A
#
# COMPACT_ATOMS: atom_id res chain seq x y z
N MET A 1 5.53 2.24 -32.34
CA MET A 1 5.79 2.76 -30.98
C MET A 1 6.13 1.57 -30.10
N LYS A 2 7.39 1.41 -29.69
CA LYS A 2 7.83 0.28 -28.86
C LYS A 2 7.47 0.59 -27.41
N VAL A 3 6.47 -0.09 -26.87
CA VAL A 3 6.19 -0.06 -25.43
C VAL A 3 7.08 -1.12 -24.79
N ASN A 4 8.07 -0.68 -24.01
CA ASN A 4 9.01 -1.56 -23.32
C ASN A 4 8.28 -2.32 -22.21
N PHE A 5 8.02 -3.61 -22.42
CA PHE A 5 7.69 -4.54 -21.35
C PHE A 5 8.96 -4.90 -20.60
N VAL A 6 9.33 -4.08 -19.61
CA VAL A 6 10.24 -4.51 -18.54
C VAL A 6 9.58 -4.13 -17.21
N LYS A 7 8.42 -4.74 -16.92
CA LYS A 7 7.98 -4.89 -15.53
C LYS A 7 8.77 -6.07 -14.97
N ALA A 8 9.55 -5.78 -13.93
CA ALA A 8 10.70 -6.52 -13.45
C ALA A 8 10.49 -8.03 -13.29
N LEU A 9 11.55 -8.79 -13.59
CA LEU A 9 11.67 -10.25 -13.43
C LEU A 9 11.86 -10.70 -11.96
N TYR A 10 11.58 -9.83 -10.99
CA TYR A 10 11.75 -10.12 -9.56
C TYR A 10 10.50 -9.67 -8.79
N PRO A 11 9.93 -10.52 -7.91
CA PRO A 11 8.89 -10.08 -7.00
C PRO A 11 9.43 -8.96 -6.10
N GLU A 12 8.62 -7.94 -5.86
CA GLU A 12 8.91 -6.86 -4.92
C GLU A 12 9.22 -7.46 -3.53
N THR A 13 10.27 -6.98 -2.86
CA THR A 13 10.59 -7.43 -1.49
C THR A 13 9.81 -6.64 -0.44
N LEU A 14 9.75 -7.16 0.79
CA LEU A 14 9.05 -6.48 1.89
C LEU A 14 9.66 -5.11 2.20
N ASP A 15 10.99 -4.97 2.13
CA ASP A 15 11.68 -3.69 2.27
C ASP A 15 11.27 -2.69 1.17
N GLN A 16 11.18 -3.14 -0.08
CA GLN A 16 10.76 -2.28 -1.20
C GLN A 16 9.30 -1.83 -1.04
N LEU A 17 8.44 -2.72 -0.53
CA LEU A 17 7.07 -2.39 -0.18
C LEU A 17 7.00 -1.31 0.92
N ALA A 18 7.84 -1.41 1.95
CA ALA A 18 7.93 -0.43 3.04
C ALA A 18 8.47 0.93 2.57
N ASP A 19 9.47 0.93 1.69
CA ASP A 19 9.96 2.15 1.03
C ASP A 19 8.86 2.83 0.21
N ARG A 20 8.08 2.05 -0.56
CA ARG A 20 6.96 2.58 -1.33
C ARG A 20 5.85 3.10 -0.43
N TRP A 21 5.54 2.39 0.65
CA TRP A 21 4.60 2.89 1.67
C TRP A 21 5.04 4.25 2.21
N THR A 22 6.33 4.41 2.54
CA THR A 22 6.90 5.67 3.05
C THR A 22 6.74 6.79 2.03
N ALA A 23 7.00 6.50 0.75
CA ALA A 23 6.83 7.48 -0.33
C ALA A 23 5.37 7.93 -0.47
N VAL A 24 4.41 6.99 -0.49
CA VAL A 24 2.97 7.31 -0.61
C VAL A 24 2.48 8.07 0.62
N MET A 25 2.88 7.66 1.83
CA MET A 25 2.52 8.35 3.06
C MET A 25 3.04 9.79 3.10
N ASN A 26 4.25 10.03 2.59
CA ASN A 26 4.79 11.37 2.44
C ASN A 26 3.98 12.23 1.47
N GLN A 27 3.49 11.67 0.36
CA GLN A 27 2.60 12.38 -0.56
C GLN A 27 1.26 12.71 0.10
N VAL A 28 0.64 11.74 0.77
CA VAL A 28 -0.63 11.90 1.49
C VAL A 28 -0.51 12.98 2.57
N ASN A 29 0.58 13.01 3.34
CA ASN A 29 0.79 14.00 4.39
C ASN A 29 1.01 15.43 3.87
N ARG A 30 1.52 15.58 2.64
CA ARG A 30 1.74 16.89 2.01
C ARG A 30 0.48 17.44 1.35
N GLN A 31 -0.50 16.59 1.06
CA GLN A 31 -1.73 17.00 0.41
C GLN A 31 -2.66 17.69 1.41
N ILE A 32 -3.16 18.87 1.01
CA ILE A 32 -4.18 19.61 1.75
C ILE A 32 -5.50 19.49 1.01
N GLY A 33 -6.57 19.16 1.74
CA GLY A 33 -7.90 18.97 1.17
C GLY A 33 -8.03 17.62 0.45
N ARG A 34 -8.79 17.59 -0.65
CA ARG A 34 -9.08 16.35 -1.38
C ARG A 34 -7.80 15.77 -2.00
N TYR A 35 -7.65 14.44 -1.91
CA TYR A 35 -6.57 13.73 -2.59
C TYR A 35 -6.81 13.67 -4.10
N PRO A 36 -5.76 13.79 -4.94
CA PRO A 36 -5.88 13.49 -6.36
C PRO A 36 -6.16 12.01 -6.59
N ASP A 37 -6.95 11.68 -7.61
CA ASP A 37 -7.39 10.30 -7.91
C ASP A 37 -6.23 9.30 -8.02
N ARG A 38 -5.06 9.74 -8.49
CA ARG A 38 -3.84 8.90 -8.53
C ARG A 38 -3.44 8.33 -7.17
N LEU A 39 -3.64 9.08 -6.08
CA LEU A 39 -3.28 8.59 -4.74
C LEU A 39 -4.23 7.49 -4.27
N TYR A 40 -5.50 7.51 -4.70
CA TYR A 40 -6.42 6.41 -4.41
C TYR A 40 -5.97 5.13 -5.10
N ILE A 41 -5.56 5.24 -6.37
CA ILE A 41 -5.04 4.11 -7.15
C ILE A 41 -3.74 3.59 -6.52
N GLU A 42 -2.79 4.46 -6.20
CA GLU A 42 -1.52 4.07 -5.57
C GLU A 42 -1.73 3.36 -4.22
N VAL A 43 -2.67 3.84 -3.39
CA VAL A 43 -2.99 3.18 -2.11
C VAL A 43 -3.64 1.81 -2.33
N ALA A 44 -4.56 1.70 -3.29
CA ALA A 44 -5.20 0.42 -3.61
C ALA A 44 -4.18 -0.60 -4.13
N GLU A 45 -3.32 -0.19 -5.07
CA GLU A 45 -2.24 -1.03 -5.59
C GLU A 45 -1.25 -1.45 -4.51
N LEU A 46 -0.97 -0.57 -3.53
CA LEU A 46 -0.10 -0.88 -2.41
C LEU A 46 -0.72 -1.97 -1.51
N ILE A 47 -2.02 -1.87 -1.20
CA ILE A 47 -2.75 -2.87 -0.40
C ILE A 47 -2.75 -4.23 -1.14
N ASP A 48 -3.07 -4.25 -2.43
CA ASP A 48 -3.10 -5.48 -3.24
C ASP A 48 -1.73 -6.17 -3.26
N GLN A 49 -0.65 -5.38 -3.35
CA GLN A 49 0.71 -5.90 -3.37
C GLN A 49 1.14 -6.41 -2.00
N THR A 50 0.75 -5.73 -0.91
CA THR A 50 0.96 -6.25 0.44
C THR A 50 0.28 -7.61 0.61
N GLU A 51 -1.01 -7.70 0.25
CA GLU A 51 -1.80 -8.93 0.35
C GLU A 51 -1.16 -10.09 -0.43
N HIS A 52 -0.69 -9.81 -1.65
CA HIS A 52 -0.03 -10.82 -2.48
C HIS A 52 1.34 -11.25 -1.94
N LEU A 53 2.11 -10.33 -1.36
CA LEU A 53 3.49 -10.59 -0.96
C LEU A 53 3.60 -11.38 0.35
N ILE A 54 2.75 -11.08 1.33
CA ILE A 54 2.92 -11.61 2.68
C ILE A 54 2.11 -12.87 2.96
N GLU A 55 1.13 -13.19 2.11
CA GLU A 55 0.14 -14.26 2.35
C GLU A 55 -0.46 -14.13 3.77
N PRO A 56 -1.32 -13.12 3.99
CA PRO A 56 -1.74 -12.72 5.33
C PRO A 56 -2.48 -13.83 6.08
N ASP A 57 -2.27 -13.89 7.39
CA ASP A 57 -3.12 -14.67 8.27
C ASP A 57 -4.52 -14.01 8.41
N PRO A 58 -5.50 -14.68 9.05
CA PRO A 58 -6.85 -14.11 9.18
C PRO A 58 -6.92 -12.75 9.88
N PHE A 59 -6.04 -12.48 10.85
CA PHE A 59 -6.01 -11.21 11.58
C PHE A 59 -5.43 -10.10 10.70
N GLU A 60 -4.36 -10.39 9.97
CA GLU A 60 -3.77 -9.45 9.01
C GLU A 60 -4.73 -9.17 7.85
N GLN A 61 -5.46 -10.20 7.38
CA GLN A 61 -6.48 -10.04 6.35
C GLN A 61 -7.59 -9.08 6.78
N ASP A 62 -8.01 -9.12 8.05
CA ASP A 62 -9.00 -8.17 8.59
C ASP A 62 -8.46 -6.72 8.59
N VAL A 63 -7.17 -6.54 8.90
CA VAL A 63 -6.51 -5.23 8.84
C VAL A 63 -6.45 -4.73 7.40
N LEU A 64 -6.05 -5.57 6.44
CA LEU A 64 -6.01 -5.22 5.01
C LEU A 64 -7.39 -4.89 4.45
N THR A 65 -8.41 -5.66 4.84
CA THR A 65 -9.82 -5.39 4.49
C THR A 65 -10.28 -4.03 5.03
N THR A 66 -9.87 -3.69 6.25
CA THR A 66 -10.16 -2.40 6.86
C THR A 66 -9.44 -1.27 6.12
N ALA A 67 -8.16 -1.45 5.78
CA ALA A 67 -7.38 -0.49 5.00
C ALA A 67 -8.04 -0.22 3.63
N ARG A 68 -8.55 -1.25 2.96
CA ARG A 68 -9.25 -1.13 1.68
C ARG A 68 -10.55 -0.33 1.79
N LYS A 69 -11.39 -0.61 2.79
CA LYS A 69 -12.61 0.19 3.05
C LYS A 69 -12.28 1.66 3.31
N LEU A 70 -11.26 1.91 4.13
CA LEU A 70 -10.81 3.28 4.41
C LEU A 70 -10.31 4.00 3.15
N SER A 71 -9.65 3.30 2.22
CA SER A 71 -9.18 3.93 0.99
C SER A 71 -10.33 4.27 0.04
N GLU A 72 -11.32 3.37 -0.09
CA GLU A 72 -12.56 3.58 -0.85
C GLU A 72 -13.37 4.77 -0.31
N ASP A 73 -13.42 4.94 1.02
CA ASP A 73 -14.07 6.07 1.70
C ASP A 73 -13.25 7.37 1.62
N GLY A 74 -12.04 7.34 1.07
CA GLY A 74 -11.14 8.49 0.96
C GLY A 74 -10.36 8.85 2.21
N ASN A 75 -10.38 7.98 3.23
CA ASN A 75 -9.56 8.09 4.42
C ASN A 75 -8.14 7.53 4.19
N LEU A 76 -7.46 7.99 3.12
CA LEU A 76 -6.19 7.42 2.64
C LEU A 76 -5.10 7.39 3.71
N LYS A 77 -4.98 8.44 4.53
CA LYS A 77 -4.01 8.48 5.64
C LYS A 77 -4.24 7.36 6.64
N MET A 78 -5.51 7.08 6.98
CA MET A 78 -5.83 6.01 7.91
C MET A 78 -5.67 4.63 7.28
N ALA A 79 -6.00 4.48 6.00
CA ALA A 79 -5.72 3.27 5.24
C ALA A 79 -4.22 2.92 5.28
N LEU A 80 -3.36 3.91 5.03
CA LEU A 80 -1.91 3.72 5.07
C LEU A 80 -1.40 3.39 6.48
N PHE A 81 -1.94 4.01 7.54
CA PHE A 81 -1.57 3.64 8.90
C PHE A 81 -1.88 2.17 9.21
N ARG A 82 -3.06 1.68 8.84
CA ARG A 82 -3.42 0.26 9.00
C ARG A 82 -2.51 -0.66 8.21
N LEU A 83 -2.17 -0.26 6.99
CA LEU A 83 -1.26 -1.03 6.15
C LEU A 83 0.15 -1.12 6.76
N HIS A 84 0.61 -0.04 7.41
CA HIS A 84 1.91 -0.02 8.09
C HIS A 84 1.98 -1.02 9.24
N GLU A 85 0.91 -1.15 10.04
CA GLU A 85 0.85 -2.11 11.15
C GLU A 85 1.20 -3.54 10.68
N VAL A 86 0.71 -3.93 9.49
CA VAL A 86 0.99 -5.24 8.89
C VAL A 86 2.41 -5.32 8.32
N VAL A 87 2.83 -4.31 7.56
CA VAL A 87 4.17 -4.29 6.93
C VAL A 87 5.28 -4.28 7.98
N GLU A 88 5.13 -3.48 9.04
CA GLU A 88 6.11 -3.35 10.12
C GLU A 88 6.21 -4.65 10.93
N ALA A 89 5.07 -5.27 11.29
CA ALA A 89 5.07 -6.56 11.97
C ALA A 89 5.81 -7.66 11.18
N ARG A 90 5.63 -7.70 9.85
CA ARG A 90 6.32 -8.67 8.99
C ARG A 90 7.81 -8.38 8.81
N LEU A 91 8.23 -7.12 8.93
CA LEU A 91 9.65 -6.75 8.90
C LEU A 91 10.37 -7.11 10.21
N GLU A 92 9.68 -7.05 11.34
CA GLU A 92 10.24 -7.38 12.66
C GLU A 92 10.41 -8.89 12.89
N GLY A 93 9.58 -9.73 12.25
CA GLY A 93 9.68 -11.19 12.27
C GLY A 93 8.69 -11.87 13.21
#